data_AF-A0A432FY50-F1
#
_entry.id   AF-A0A432FY50-F1
#
_cell.length_a   1.000
_cell.length_b   1.000
_cell.length_c   1.000
_cell.angle_alpha   90.00
_cell.angle_beta   90.00
_cell.angle_gamma   90.00
#
_symmetry.space_group_name_H-M   'P 1'
#
loop_
_entity.id
_entity.type
_entity.pdbx_description
1 polymer ?
#
loop_
_entity_poly.entity_id
_entity_poly.type
_entity_poly.pdbx_seq_one_letter_code
_entity_poly.pdbx_strand_id
1 'polypeptide(L)' 'LFGYRVALLVSSSNFPRFDRHFNSGEPPWKWTTPRKATQRVHHDARRPSFLELDVLPR' A
#
# COMPACT_ATOMS: atom_id res chain seq x y z
N LEU A 1 3.29 -20.11 -18.29
CA LEU A 1 4.64 -20.56 -17.88
C LEU A 1 4.49 -21.38 -16.61
N PHE A 2 4.96 -22.62 -16.62
CA PHE A 2 4.85 -23.50 -15.45
C PHE A 2 5.78 -22.99 -14.33
N GLY A 3 5.26 -22.79 -13.11
CA GLY A 3 6.07 -22.43 -11.94
C GLY A 3 6.10 -20.94 -11.51
N TYR A 4 5.45 -20.03 -12.23
CA TYR A 4 5.36 -18.62 -11.81
C TYR A 4 4.30 -18.41 -10.73
N ARG A 5 4.51 -17.40 -9.87
CA ARG A 5 3.57 -17.01 -8.79
C ARG A 5 3.25 -15.53 -8.89
N VAL A 6 2.01 -15.19 -8.56
CA VAL A 6 1.61 -13.80 -8.30
C VAL A 6 2.00 -13.46 -6.87
N ALA A 7 2.66 -12.31 -6.69
CA ALA A 7 3.03 -11.79 -5.39
C ALA A 7 2.51 -10.35 -5.25
N LEU A 8 1.96 -10.03 -4.08
CA LEU A 8 1.54 -8.67 -3.72
C LEU A 8 2.47 -8.13 -2.63
N LEU A 9 3.03 -6.95 -2.85
CA LEU A 9 3.77 -6.19 -1.85
C LEU A 9 2.90 -5.02 -1.39
N VAL A 10 2.62 -4.94 -0.09
CA VAL A 10 1.84 -3.86 0.52
C VAL A 10 2.76 -3.02 1.40
N SER A 11 2.78 -1.71 1.15
CA SER A 11 3.59 -0.74 1.89
C SER A 11 2.90 0.61 1.91
N SER A 12 3.25 1.47 2.87
CA SER A 12 2.75 2.85 2.95
C SER A 12 3.63 3.87 2.22
N SER A 13 4.59 3.41 1.41
CA SER A 13 5.48 4.29 0.64
C SER A 13 6.14 3.58 -0.54
N ASN A 14 6.53 4.34 -1.56
CA ASN A 14 7.38 3.91 -2.67
C ASN A 14 8.23 5.10 -3.16
N PHE A 15 9.17 5.53 -2.33
CA PHE A 15 10.10 6.62 -2.67
C PHE A 15 11.28 6.06 -3.49
N PRO A 16 11.78 6.76 -4.53
CA PRO A 16 11.43 8.12 -4.94
C PRO A 16 10.30 8.22 -5.97
N ARG A 17 9.63 7.12 -6.32
CA ARG A 17 8.53 7.15 -7.31
C ARG A 17 7.37 8.05 -6.87
N PHE A 18 7.08 8.09 -5.57
CA PHE A 18 6.17 9.04 -4.96
C PHE A 18 6.84 9.74 -3.78
N ASP A 19 6.48 11.00 -3.56
CA ASP A 19 6.89 11.73 -2.37
C ASP A 19 6.40 11.04 -1.09
N ARG A 20 7.21 11.14 -0.04
CA ARG A 20 6.88 10.54 1.25
C ARG A 20 5.72 11.29 1.88
N HIS A 21 4.71 10.57 2.37
CA HIS A 21 3.68 11.15 3.23
C HIS A 21 4.27 11.38 4.64
N PHE A 22 4.15 12.60 5.18
CA PHE A 22 4.70 12.96 6.48
C PHE A 22 3.87 12.46 7.68
N ASN A 23 2.64 11.98 7.46
CA ASN A 23 1.72 11.51 8.52
C ASN A 23 1.53 12.54 9.67
N SER A 24 1.69 13.82 9.38
CA SER A 24 1.59 14.89 10.38
C SER A 24 0.18 15.45 10.54
N GLY A 25 -0.70 15.18 9.57
CA GLY A 25 -2.03 15.78 9.47
C GLY A 25 -2.03 17.18 8.86
N GLU A 26 -0.86 17.78 8.60
CA GLU A 26 -0.79 19.05 7.87
C GLU A 26 -1.16 18.82 6.39
N PRO A 27 -1.59 19.86 5.67
CA PRO A 27 -1.78 19.76 4.22
C PRO A 27 -0.48 19.36 3.50
N PRO A 28 -0.54 18.52 2.44
CA PRO A 28 0.64 18.05 1.72
C PRO A 28 1.67 19.11 1.32
N TRP A 29 1.20 20.27 0.85
CA TRP A 29 2.04 21.39 0.41
C TRP A 29 2.64 22.21 1.57
N LYS A 30 2.35 21.85 2.82
CA LYS A 30 2.85 22.52 4.04
C LYS A 30 3.52 21.54 5.01
N TRP A 31 3.81 20.32 4.58
CA TRP A 31 4.46 19.33 5.45
C TRP A 31 5.85 19.82 5.88
N THR A 32 6.03 19.96 7.20
CA THR A 32 7.33 20.36 7.77
C THR A 32 7.88 19.33 8.73
N THR A 33 7.01 18.60 9.42
CA THR A 33 7.42 17.73 10.53
C THR A 33 6.92 16.30 10.32
N PRO A 34 7.76 15.37 9.83
CA PRO A 34 7.34 13.99 9.63
C PRO A 34 7.08 13.29 10.98
N ARG A 35 6.03 12.49 11.04
CA ARG A 35 5.69 11.64 12.17
C ARG A 35 5.70 10.18 11.74
N LYS A 36 6.27 9.32 12.59
CA LYS A 36 6.22 7.86 12.37
C LYS A 36 4.78 7.39 12.58
N ALA A 37 4.25 6.65 11.63
CA ALA A 37 2.93 6.05 11.74
C ALA A 37 3.04 4.54 11.98
N THR A 38 2.22 4.02 12.89
CA THR A 38 2.01 2.57 13.05
C THR A 38 0.87 2.17 12.12
N GLN A 39 1.21 1.55 10.99
CA GLN A 39 0.26 1.07 10.01
C GLN A 39 -0.04 -0.42 10.26
N ARG A 40 -1.27 -0.84 9.96
CA ARG A 40 -1.69 -2.25 10.08
C ARG A 40 -2.59 -2.63 8.91
N VAL A 41 -2.25 -3.72 8.25
CA VAL A 41 -3.15 -4.37 7.29
C VAL A 41 -4.03 -5.34 8.07
N HIS A 42 -5.33 -5.12 8.06
CA HIS A 42 -6.30 -6.06 8.61
C HIS A 42 -6.76 -7.00 7.52
N HIS A 43 -6.50 -8.29 7.66
CA HIS A 43 -6.94 -9.31 6.72
C HIS A 43 -7.45 -10.51 7.50
N ASP A 44 -8.77 -10.57 7.65
CA ASP A 44 -9.48 -11.64 8.35
C ASP A 44 -10.88 -11.82 7.74
N ALA A 45 -11.63 -12.82 8.21
CA ALA A 45 -12.96 -13.13 7.68
C ALA A 45 -13.98 -11.97 7.80
N ARG A 46 -13.81 -11.07 8.79
CA ARG A 46 -14.65 -9.88 8.98
C ARG A 46 -14.11 -8.67 8.21
N ARG A 47 -12.83 -8.67 7.84
CA ARG A 47 -12.12 -7.62 7.10
C ARG A 47 -11.36 -8.24 5.93
N PRO A 48 -12.06 -8.71 4.90
CA PRO A 48 -11.43 -9.46 3.82
C PRO A 48 -10.73 -8.48 2.87
N SER A 49 -9.53 -8.00 3.19
CA SER A 49 -8.71 -7.30 2.18
C SER A 49 -8.36 -8.25 1.04
N PHE A 50 -8.46 -7.82 -0.21
CA PHE A 50 -8.14 -8.67 -1.36
C PHE A 50 -7.43 -7.88 -2.46
N LEU A 51 -6.80 -8.61 -3.37
CA LEU A 51 -6.33 -8.10 -4.66
C LEU A 51 -7.31 -8.57 -5.72
N GLU A 52 -7.96 -7.64 -6.40
CA GLU A 52 -8.76 -7.95 -7.57
C GLU A 52 -7.84 -8.05 -8.80
N LEU A 53 -7.98 -9.12 -9.56
CA LEU A 53 -7.21 -9.37 -10.77
C LEU A 53 -8.17 -9.76 -11.88
N ASP A 54 -8.14 -9.00 -12.98
CA ASP A 54 -8.84 -9.39 -14.19
C ASP A 54 -8.09 -10.55 -14.86
N VAL A 55 -8.70 -11.75 -14.82
CA VAL A 55 -8.17 -12.93 -15.48
C VAL A 55 -8.81 -13.05 -16.85
N LEU A 56 -8.03 -12.77 -17.89
CA LEU A 56 -8.49 -12.94 -19.27
C LEU A 56 -8.71 -14.43 -19.56
N PRO A 57 -9.89 -14.81 -20.09
CA PRO A 57 -10.12 -16.17 -20.57
C PRO A 57 -9.20 -16.47 -21.76
N ARG A 58 -9.01 -17.76 -22.04
CA ARG A 58 -8.25 -18.22 -23.21
C ARG A 58 -9.01 -17.97 -24.50
#